data_AF-A0A4U8SKN3-F1
#
_entry.id   AF-A0A4U8SKN3-F1
#
_cell.length_a   1.000
_cell.length_b   1.000
_cell.length_c   1.000
_cell.angle_alpha   90.00
_cell.angle_beta   90.00
_cell.angle_gamma   90.00
#
_symmetry.space_group_name_H-M   'P 1'
#
loop_
_entity.id
_entity.type
_entity.pdbx_description
1 polymer ?
#
loop_
_entity_poly.entity_id
_entity_poly.type
_entity_poly.pdbx_seq_one_letter_code
_entity_poly.pdbx_strand_id
1 'polypeptide(L)'
;MNRREIIWQLSHHGYPKEKLESMPMTDLAKLFKQTSKERIMDYMNALRADKEHEIIPEDEGNYIDREMELVYHAISIEEVNFPILYDAIERIFEKYDLNEAIELVLSQASDKQYKQMTQITEVAYRAYQEILLDRIEKLCEFYPAEERFEQLKFYGDRREDINFLRESIANMSAPNNQERLSKIALLKYDIICDYFPDSMYENYEEFYENEEKKNDIIERIMSLTKAYTRAALKAKKFQVLSHMERVLVEDRDREKEEKALIKQYTKKLGDVILSEDELAFSMTLKEALSVLDERDVARIISNFDISSNPILLQRFNVIMRDNRRTN
;
A
#
# COMPACT_ATOMS: atom_id res chain seq x y z
N MET A 1 0.97 28.33 3.56
CA MET A 1 0.20 27.95 4.75
C MET A 1 -0.96 28.90 4.93
N ASN A 2 -2.16 28.35 4.91
CA ASN A 2 -3.41 29.07 5.07
C ASN A 2 -3.67 29.31 6.58
N ARG A 3 -4.34 30.42 6.94
CA ARG A 3 -4.65 30.75 8.35
C ARG A 3 -5.42 29.63 9.05
N ARG A 4 -6.34 28.98 8.32
CA ARG A 4 -7.13 27.84 8.82
C ARG A 4 -6.26 26.63 9.17
N GLU A 5 -5.21 26.37 8.39
CA GLU A 5 -4.26 25.27 8.63
C GLU A 5 -3.43 25.52 9.88
N ILE A 6 -2.94 26.75 10.08
CA ILE A 6 -2.15 27.11 11.27
C ILE A 6 -2.99 26.97 12.55
N ILE A 7 -4.24 27.45 12.51
CA ILE A 7 -5.16 27.34 13.66
C ILE A 7 -5.50 25.88 13.95
N TRP A 8 -5.74 25.08 12.91
CA TRP A 8 -6.02 23.65 13.05
C TRP A 8 -4.85 22.90 13.70
N GLN A 9 -3.62 23.13 13.23
CA GLN A 9 -2.42 22.48 13.79
C GLN A 9 -2.15 22.92 15.24
N LEU A 10 -2.25 24.22 15.53
CA LEU A 10 -2.08 24.71 16.90
C LEU A 10 -3.18 24.17 17.84
N SER A 11 -4.40 23.96 17.34
CA SER A 11 -5.49 23.38 18.16
C SER A 11 -5.25 21.93 18.56
N HIS A 12 -4.63 21.13 17.70
CA HIS A 12 -4.20 19.76 18.00
C HIS A 12 -3.06 19.69 19.01
N HIS A 13 -2.34 20.79 19.20
CA HIS A 13 -1.28 20.92 20.21
C HIS A 13 -1.79 21.50 21.54
N GLY A 14 -3.12 21.52 21.75
CA GLY A 14 -3.75 21.88 23.03
C GLY A 14 -4.07 23.36 23.21
N TYR A 15 -3.89 24.19 22.17
CA TYR A 15 -4.26 25.61 22.23
C TYR A 15 -5.77 25.79 21.97
N PRO A 16 -6.50 26.55 22.80
CA PRO A 16 -7.94 26.74 22.63
C PRO A 16 -8.27 27.50 21.35
N LYS A 17 -9.18 26.94 20.57
CA LYS A 17 -9.53 27.41 19.21
C LYS A 17 -10.00 28.87 19.18
N GLU A 18 -10.77 29.29 20.18
CA GLU A 18 -11.28 30.66 20.35
C GLU A 18 -10.15 31.70 20.50
N LYS A 19 -9.04 31.31 21.13
CA LYS A 19 -7.85 32.14 21.30
C LYS A 19 -7.00 32.22 20.04
N LEU A 20 -7.02 31.18 19.21
CA LEU A 20 -6.28 31.12 17.94
C LEU A 20 -7.00 31.91 16.83
N GLU A 21 -8.33 31.86 16.79
CA GLU A 21 -9.14 32.58 15.80
C GLU A 21 -9.08 34.10 15.98
N SER A 22 -8.86 34.57 17.21
CA SER A 22 -8.72 36.00 17.55
C SER A 22 -7.30 36.55 17.36
N MET A 23 -6.28 35.71 17.15
CA MET A 23 -4.89 36.16 16.98
C MET A 23 -4.60 36.66 15.55
N PRO A 24 -3.86 37.76 15.37
CA PRO A 24 -3.43 38.19 14.05
C PRO A 24 -2.47 37.15 13.41
N MET A 25 -2.48 37.07 12.08
CA MET A 25 -1.75 36.03 11.32
C MET A 25 -0.24 36.02 11.63
N THR A 26 0.35 37.18 11.91
CA THR A 26 1.75 37.34 12.30
C THR A 26 2.08 36.63 13.62
N ASP A 27 1.16 36.66 14.58
CA ASP A 27 1.36 36.06 15.90
C ASP A 27 1.05 34.56 15.87
N LEU A 28 0.06 34.15 15.07
CA LEU A 28 -0.19 32.73 14.76
C LEU A 28 1.03 32.08 14.10
N ALA A 29 1.64 32.74 13.12
CA ALA A 29 2.82 32.22 12.45
C ALA A 29 4.04 32.11 13.38
N LYS A 30 4.21 33.05 14.32
CA LYS A 30 5.25 32.99 15.34
C LYS A 30 5.01 31.87 16.34
N LEU A 31 3.80 31.76 16.86
CA LEU A 31 3.40 30.72 17.81
C LEU A 31 3.56 29.32 17.20
N PHE A 32 3.15 29.17 15.94
CA PHE A 32 3.34 27.95 15.18
C PHE A 32 4.82 27.57 15.04
N LYS A 33 5.66 28.50 14.56
CA LYS A 33 7.10 28.24 14.40
C LYS A 33 7.79 27.89 15.72
N GLN A 34 7.42 28.55 16.82
CA GLN A 34 7.97 28.26 18.12
C GLN A 34 7.54 26.86 18.61
N THR A 35 6.25 26.55 18.52
CA THR A 35 5.71 25.24 18.91
C THR A 35 6.32 24.12 18.10
N SER A 36 6.47 24.28 16.78
CA SER A 36 7.14 23.28 15.93
C SER A 36 8.61 23.10 16.30
N LYS A 37 9.33 24.20 16.61
CA LYS A 37 10.74 24.14 17.01
C LYS A 37 10.94 23.41 18.34
N GLU A 38 10.09 23.69 19.32
CA GLU A 38 10.11 22.99 20.62
C GLU A 38 9.84 21.49 20.43
N ARG A 39 8.87 21.12 19.59
CA ARG A 39 8.58 19.70 19.30
C ARG A 39 9.70 18.98 18.54
N ILE A 40 10.37 19.65 17.61
CA ILE A 40 11.55 19.09 16.93
C ILE A 40 12.69 18.90 17.93
N MET A 41 12.86 19.81 18.90
CA MET A 41 13.85 19.63 19.98
C MET A 41 13.46 18.50 20.93
N ASP A 42 12.19 18.37 21.30
CA ASP A 42 11.70 17.25 22.13
C ASP A 42 11.96 15.90 21.43
N TYR A 43 11.69 15.82 20.12
CA TYR A 43 12.01 14.66 19.28
C TYR A 43 13.51 14.35 19.27
N MET A 44 14.36 15.37 19.06
CA MET A 44 15.82 15.23 19.07
C MET A 44 16.38 14.83 20.44
N ASN A 45 15.76 15.30 21.54
CA ASN A 45 16.17 14.97 22.89
C ASN A 45 15.72 13.57 23.31
N ALA A 46 14.53 13.13 22.88
CA ALA A 46 14.08 11.75 23.04
C ALA A 46 15.04 10.76 22.34
N LEU A 47 15.48 11.08 21.11
CA LEU A 47 16.48 10.29 20.38
C LEU A 47 17.86 10.24 21.05
N ARG A 48 18.20 11.22 21.89
CA ARG A 48 19.48 11.26 22.62
C ARG A 48 19.40 10.55 23.98
N ALA A 49 18.24 10.57 24.63
CA ALA A 49 18.01 9.84 25.87
C ALA A 49 18.06 8.31 25.66
N ASP A 50 17.79 7.82 24.44
CA ASP A 50 17.95 6.41 24.04
C ASP A 50 19.42 5.97 23.85
N LYS A 51 20.41 6.87 23.92
CA LYS A 51 21.85 6.54 23.72
C LYS A 51 22.65 6.32 25.00
N GLU A 52 22.13 6.71 26.16
CA GLU A 52 22.76 6.40 27.44
C GLU A 52 21.97 5.26 28.07
N HIS A 53 22.67 4.23 28.54
CA HIS A 53 22.19 2.99 29.21
C HIS A 53 22.17 1.72 28.35
N GLU A 54 23.37 1.20 28.06
CA GLU A 54 23.60 -0.25 28.14
C GLU A 54 24.86 -0.50 28.99
N ILE A 55 24.65 -0.87 30.26
CA ILE A 55 25.66 -1.57 31.05
C ILE A 55 25.28 -3.05 30.95
N ILE A 56 26.04 -3.81 30.18
CA ILE A 56 25.91 -5.26 30.03
C ILE A 56 26.39 -5.91 31.35
N PRO A 57 25.60 -6.76 32.02
CA PRO A 57 26.01 -7.41 33.26
C PRO A 57 26.94 -8.63 33.04
N GLU A 58 27.85 -8.79 34.00
CA GLU A 58 29.06 -9.62 34.11
C GLU A 58 28.89 -11.16 34.20
N ASP A 59 27.91 -11.81 33.54
CA ASP A 59 27.70 -13.28 33.67
C ASP A 59 27.94 -14.07 32.36
N GLU A 60 28.79 -13.57 31.47
CA GLU A 60 28.91 -14.09 30.09
C GLU A 60 29.85 -15.29 29.92
N GLY A 61 30.85 -15.47 30.79
CA GLY A 61 31.88 -16.51 30.61
C GLY A 61 31.32 -17.93 30.52
N ASN A 62 30.35 -18.27 31.38
CA ASN A 62 29.76 -19.61 31.42
C ASN A 62 28.85 -19.94 30.23
N TYR A 63 28.34 -18.94 29.49
CA TYR A 63 27.41 -19.17 28.38
C TYR A 63 28.14 -19.69 27.14
N ILE A 64 29.24 -19.04 26.77
CA ILE A 64 30.01 -19.40 25.57
C ILE A 64 30.71 -20.72 25.78
N ASP A 65 31.36 -20.92 26.92
CA ASP A 65 32.09 -22.16 27.22
C ASP A 65 31.20 -23.40 27.03
N ARG A 66 29.91 -23.31 27.39
CA ARG A 66 28.93 -24.37 27.19
C ARG A 66 28.61 -24.64 25.72
N GLU A 67 28.40 -23.59 24.92
CA GLU A 67 28.11 -23.74 23.49
C GLU A 67 29.34 -24.23 22.72
N MET A 68 30.54 -23.83 23.15
CA MET A 68 31.82 -24.34 22.64
C MET A 68 32.02 -25.83 22.94
N GLU A 69 31.67 -26.28 24.15
CA GLU A 69 31.66 -27.71 24.50
C GLU A 69 30.67 -28.50 23.63
N LEU A 70 29.50 -27.94 23.33
CA LEU A 70 28.51 -28.58 22.44
C LEU A 70 29.03 -28.69 21.00
N VAL A 71 29.70 -27.65 20.48
CA VAL A 71 30.37 -27.69 19.17
C VAL A 71 31.45 -28.79 19.16
N TYR A 72 32.30 -28.85 20.19
CA TYR A 72 33.32 -29.89 20.32
C TYR A 72 32.71 -31.30 20.32
N HIS A 73 31.67 -31.52 21.12
CA HIS A 73 30.99 -32.82 21.20
C HIS A 73 30.28 -33.21 19.89
N ALA A 74 29.73 -32.24 19.16
CA ALA A 74 29.08 -32.48 17.87
C ALA A 74 30.06 -32.89 16.76
N ILE A 75 31.32 -32.47 16.87
CA ILE A 75 32.40 -32.73 15.88
C ILE A 75 33.26 -33.95 16.25
N SER A 76 33.32 -34.30 17.54
CA SER A 76 34.20 -35.38 18.07
C SER A 76 33.71 -36.81 17.81
N ILE A 77 32.50 -37.00 17.30
CA ILE A 77 31.90 -38.31 16.99
C ILE A 77 32.31 -38.74 15.57
N GLU A 78 32.38 -40.05 15.27
CA GLU A 78 32.74 -40.59 13.94
C GLU A 78 31.88 -40.01 12.79
N GLU A 79 30.64 -39.61 13.10
CA GLU A 79 29.76 -38.81 12.24
C GLU A 79 29.39 -37.51 12.94
N VAL A 80 29.48 -36.38 12.21
CA VAL A 80 29.13 -35.05 12.74
C VAL A 80 27.64 -34.97 13.03
N ASN A 81 27.28 -34.56 14.25
CA ASN A 81 25.88 -34.31 14.62
C ASN A 81 25.47 -32.91 14.16
N PHE A 82 25.04 -32.79 12.91
CA PHE A 82 24.64 -31.51 12.31
C PHE A 82 23.56 -30.74 13.09
N PRO A 83 22.47 -31.36 13.57
CA PRO A 83 21.47 -30.64 14.36
C PRO A 83 22.05 -29.92 15.59
N ILE A 84 22.85 -30.62 16.40
CA ILE A 84 23.45 -30.03 17.60
C ILE A 84 24.47 -28.95 17.22
N LEU A 85 25.23 -29.17 16.14
CA LEU A 85 26.21 -28.22 15.64
C LEU A 85 25.56 -26.91 15.17
N TYR A 86 24.47 -26.98 14.39
CA TYR A 86 23.76 -25.80 13.92
C TYR A 86 23.11 -25.03 15.07
N ASP A 87 22.46 -25.72 16.02
CA ASP A 87 21.85 -25.09 17.19
C ASP A 87 22.90 -24.36 18.05
N ALA A 88 24.08 -24.95 18.26
CA ALA A 88 25.14 -24.34 19.05
C ALA A 88 25.76 -23.13 18.33
N ILE A 89 25.97 -23.23 17.01
CA ILE A 89 26.48 -22.12 16.20
C ILE A 89 25.47 -20.95 16.17
N GLU A 90 24.18 -21.23 16.06
CA GLU A 90 23.13 -20.20 16.10
C GLU A 90 23.16 -19.42 17.42
N ARG A 91 23.35 -20.11 18.55
CA ARG A 91 23.50 -19.47 19.87
C ARG A 91 24.76 -18.65 20.02
N ILE A 92 25.84 -18.99 19.32
CA ILE A 92 27.04 -18.16 19.25
C ILE A 92 26.71 -16.83 18.53
N PHE A 93 25.94 -16.88 17.43
CA PHE A 93 25.53 -15.66 16.72
C PHE A 93 24.56 -14.75 17.50
N GLU A 94 23.93 -15.25 18.57
CA GLU A 94 23.17 -14.39 19.49
C GLU A 94 24.03 -13.35 20.20
N LYS A 95 25.36 -13.50 20.17
CA LYS A 95 26.31 -12.58 20.79
C LYS A 95 27.39 -12.10 19.82
N TYR A 96 27.94 -12.98 19.00
CA TYR A 96 29.13 -12.74 18.19
C TYR A 96 28.84 -12.50 16.71
N ASP A 97 29.75 -11.80 16.05
CA ASP A 97 29.70 -11.63 14.59
C ASP A 97 30.22 -12.87 13.83
N LEU A 98 30.15 -12.85 12.50
CA LEU A 98 30.58 -13.97 11.66
C LEU A 98 32.05 -14.35 11.89
N ASN A 99 32.94 -13.36 11.97
CA ASN A 99 34.38 -13.63 12.06
C ASN A 99 34.73 -14.20 13.42
N GLU A 100 34.16 -13.62 14.48
CA GLU A 100 34.32 -14.08 15.85
C GLU A 100 33.76 -15.49 16.03
N ALA A 101 32.57 -15.77 15.49
CA ALA A 101 31.97 -17.10 15.54
C ALA A 101 32.80 -18.14 14.77
N ILE A 102 33.37 -17.77 13.61
CA ILE A 102 34.28 -18.64 12.86
C ILE A 102 35.52 -18.97 13.69
N GLU A 103 36.16 -17.98 14.32
CA GLU A 103 37.33 -18.20 15.18
C GLU A 103 37.00 -19.12 16.36
N LEU A 104 35.86 -18.87 17.01
CA LEU A 104 35.35 -19.70 18.09
C LEU A 104 35.14 -21.14 17.61
N VAL A 105 34.30 -21.40 16.61
CA VAL A 105 34.02 -22.75 16.11
C VAL A 105 35.29 -23.49 15.68
N LEU A 106 36.22 -22.80 15.02
CA LEU A 106 37.48 -23.39 14.59
C LEU A 106 38.43 -23.74 15.73
N SER A 107 38.36 -23.05 16.87
CA SER A 107 39.14 -23.41 18.06
C SER A 107 38.83 -24.81 18.60
N GLN A 108 37.66 -25.36 18.25
CA GLN A 108 37.20 -26.69 18.68
C GLN A 108 37.39 -27.76 17.58
N ALA A 109 37.73 -27.34 16.36
CA ALA A 109 37.84 -28.22 15.20
C ALA A 109 39.29 -28.65 14.95
N SER A 110 39.47 -29.82 14.34
CA SER A 110 40.80 -30.24 13.87
C SER A 110 41.18 -29.53 12.56
N ASP A 111 42.49 -29.38 12.29
CA ASP A 111 43.02 -28.76 11.05
C ASP A 111 42.43 -29.37 9.76
N LYS A 112 42.07 -30.67 9.80
CA LYS A 112 41.48 -31.39 8.66
C LYS A 112 40.04 -30.97 8.35
N GLN A 113 39.32 -30.44 9.34
CA GLN A 113 37.92 -30.03 9.24
C GLN A 113 37.76 -28.52 9.10
N TYR A 114 38.85 -27.75 9.13
CA TYR A 114 38.86 -26.28 9.10
C TYR A 114 37.96 -25.70 8.00
N LYS A 115 38.20 -26.09 6.74
CA LYS A 115 37.41 -25.63 5.59
C LYS A 115 35.93 -26.01 5.71
N GLN A 116 35.64 -27.20 6.22
CA GLN A 116 34.27 -27.69 6.37
C GLN A 116 33.52 -26.90 7.45
N MET A 117 34.16 -26.63 8.58
CA MET A 117 33.56 -25.88 9.68
C MET A 117 33.35 -24.41 9.35
N THR A 118 34.27 -23.78 8.62
CA THR A 118 34.06 -22.41 8.09
C THR A 118 32.80 -22.35 7.21
N GLN A 119 32.66 -23.28 6.26
CA GLN A 119 31.50 -23.32 5.37
C GLN A 119 30.18 -23.57 6.11
N ILE A 120 30.19 -24.47 7.11
CA ILE A 120 29.01 -24.73 7.95
C ILE A 120 28.62 -23.46 8.72
N THR A 121 29.60 -22.75 9.28
CA THR A 121 29.38 -21.52 10.03
C THR A 121 28.83 -20.41 9.14
N GLU A 122 29.35 -20.25 7.92
CA GLU A 122 28.81 -19.30 6.93
C GLU A 122 27.36 -19.62 6.52
N VAL A 123 27.04 -20.91 6.33
CA VAL A 123 25.66 -21.33 6.02
C VAL A 123 24.74 -21.06 7.20
N ALA A 124 25.18 -21.39 8.41
CA ALA A 124 24.44 -21.11 9.64
C ALA A 124 24.22 -19.60 9.82
N TYR A 125 25.21 -18.77 9.48
CA TYR A 125 25.09 -17.32 9.52
C TYR A 125 24.01 -16.82 8.56
N ARG A 126 23.99 -17.30 7.31
CA ARG A 126 22.95 -16.94 6.34
C ARG A 126 21.56 -17.39 6.81
N ALA A 127 21.45 -18.58 7.42
CA ALA A 127 20.18 -19.03 8.00
C ALA A 127 19.74 -18.13 9.16
N TYR A 128 20.66 -17.76 10.05
CA TYR A 128 20.37 -16.87 11.18
C TYR A 128 19.94 -15.47 10.73
N GLN A 129 20.52 -14.93 9.66
CA GLN A 129 20.05 -13.67 9.04
C GLN A 129 18.56 -13.76 8.66
N GLU A 130 18.15 -14.85 8.01
CA GLU A 130 16.74 -15.04 7.61
C GLU A 130 15.84 -15.19 8.85
N ILE A 131 16.29 -15.87 9.91
CA ILE A 131 15.54 -15.96 11.18
C ILE A 131 15.28 -14.58 11.80
N LEU A 132 16.28 -13.69 11.76
CA LEU A 132 16.12 -12.32 12.26
C LEU A 132 15.16 -11.50 11.39
N LEU A 133 15.28 -11.60 10.07
CA LEU A 133 14.38 -10.92 9.13
C LEU A 133 12.93 -11.42 9.26
N ASP A 134 12.72 -12.73 9.37
CA ASP A 134 11.40 -13.34 9.64
C ASP A 134 10.80 -12.84 10.96
N ARG A 135 11.64 -12.62 11.97
CA ARG A 135 11.20 -12.08 13.26
C ARG A 135 10.78 -10.62 13.14
N ILE A 136 11.54 -9.81 12.40
CA ILE A 136 11.17 -8.43 12.09
C ILE A 136 9.86 -8.40 11.29
N GLU A 137 9.68 -9.30 10.33
CA GLU A 137 8.45 -9.40 9.56
C GLU A 137 7.23 -9.65 10.44
N LYS A 138 7.32 -10.58 11.39
CA LYS A 138 6.26 -10.83 12.38
C LYS A 138 5.98 -9.60 13.25
N LEU A 139 7.01 -8.85 13.64
CA LEU A 139 6.83 -7.63 14.43
C LEU A 139 6.13 -6.51 13.64
N CYS A 140 6.30 -6.49 12.31
CA CYS A 140 5.66 -5.56 11.39
C CYS A 140 4.30 -6.04 10.85
N GLU A 141 3.75 -7.17 11.30
CA GLU A 141 2.56 -7.80 10.70
C GLU A 141 1.34 -6.85 10.65
N PHE A 142 1.19 -6.00 11.66
CA PHE A 142 0.06 -5.07 11.80
C PHE A 142 0.27 -3.72 11.09
N TYR A 143 1.35 -3.55 10.32
CA TYR A 143 1.60 -2.30 9.62
C TYR A 143 0.77 -2.27 8.32
N PRO A 144 0.41 -1.09 7.80
CA PRO A 144 -0.12 -0.95 6.45
C PRO A 144 0.82 -1.65 5.44
N ALA A 145 0.26 -2.27 4.40
CA ALA A 145 1.03 -3.12 3.49
C ALA A 145 2.18 -2.36 2.81
N GLU A 146 1.94 -1.11 2.43
CA GLU A 146 2.89 -0.14 1.90
C GLU A 146 4.07 0.09 2.86
N GLU A 147 3.76 0.44 4.12
CA GLU A 147 4.77 0.68 5.16
C GLU A 147 5.53 -0.59 5.51
N ARG A 148 4.83 -1.73 5.62
CA ARG A 148 5.46 -3.03 5.89
C ARG A 148 6.50 -3.36 4.82
N PHE A 149 6.18 -3.15 3.55
CA PHE A 149 7.11 -3.41 2.46
C PHE A 149 8.37 -2.56 2.57
N GLU A 150 8.22 -1.24 2.77
CA GLU A 150 9.37 -0.34 2.92
C GLU A 150 10.23 -0.69 4.14
N GLN A 151 9.60 -1.07 5.26
CA GLN A 151 10.33 -1.52 6.45
C GLN A 151 11.09 -2.81 6.20
N LEU A 152 10.44 -3.82 5.60
CA LEU A 152 11.10 -5.10 5.29
C LEU A 152 12.26 -4.92 4.32
N LYS A 153 12.10 -4.05 3.32
CA LYS A 153 13.19 -3.70 2.41
C LYS A 153 14.35 -3.04 3.16
N PHE A 154 14.06 -2.05 4.01
CA PHE A 154 15.08 -1.35 4.79
C PHE A 154 15.93 -2.28 5.67
N TYR A 155 15.29 -3.25 6.35
CA TYR A 155 16.01 -4.27 7.12
C TYR A 155 16.72 -5.29 6.22
N GLY A 156 16.11 -5.68 5.10
CA GLY A 156 16.70 -6.59 4.12
C GLY A 156 17.98 -6.05 3.48
N ASP A 157 18.03 -4.75 3.18
CA ASP A 157 19.23 -4.06 2.67
C ASP A 157 20.39 -4.07 3.70
N ARG A 158 20.07 -4.29 4.98
CA ARG A 158 21.02 -4.37 6.10
C ARG A 158 21.15 -5.78 6.67
N ARG A 159 20.79 -6.80 5.88
CA ARG A 159 20.82 -8.22 6.31
C ARG A 159 22.16 -8.70 6.88
N GLU A 160 23.26 -8.06 6.49
CA GLU A 160 24.60 -8.45 6.94
C GLU A 160 24.97 -7.89 8.31
N ASP A 161 24.25 -6.85 8.78
CA ASP A 161 24.48 -6.22 10.08
C ASP A 161 23.57 -6.85 11.14
N ILE A 162 23.99 -8.01 11.65
CA ILE A 162 23.24 -8.78 12.64
C ILE A 162 23.07 -8.03 13.96
N ASN A 163 24.03 -7.19 14.35
CA ASN A 163 23.93 -6.38 15.56
C ASN A 163 22.77 -5.38 15.43
N PHE A 164 22.73 -4.67 14.31
CA PHE A 164 21.64 -3.77 13.99
C PHE A 164 20.27 -4.49 13.95
N LEU A 165 20.18 -5.68 13.36
CA LEU A 165 18.94 -6.45 13.33
C LEU A 165 18.51 -6.89 14.75
N ARG A 166 19.44 -7.36 15.59
CA ARG A 166 19.18 -7.76 16.98
C ARG A 166 18.70 -6.58 17.83
N GLU A 167 19.41 -5.46 17.77
CA GLU A 167 19.03 -4.21 18.45
C GLU A 167 17.64 -3.75 18.00
N SER A 168 17.37 -3.79 16.69
CA SER A 168 16.07 -3.43 16.14
C SER A 168 14.96 -4.34 16.66
N ILE A 169 15.17 -5.65 16.69
CA ILE A 169 14.22 -6.62 17.24
C ILE A 169 13.98 -6.37 18.72
N ALA A 170 15.03 -6.13 19.51
CA ALA A 170 14.92 -5.84 20.93
C ALA A 170 14.10 -4.56 21.16
N ASN A 171 14.39 -3.50 20.42
CA ASN A 171 13.68 -2.23 20.47
C ASN A 171 12.20 -2.36 20.07
N MET A 172 11.91 -3.11 19.00
CA MET A 172 10.56 -3.34 18.53
C MET A 172 9.74 -4.24 19.48
N SER A 173 10.39 -5.23 20.09
CA SER A 173 9.78 -6.19 21.03
C SER A 173 9.61 -5.61 22.44
N ALA A 174 10.19 -4.44 22.74
CA ALA A 174 10.08 -3.82 24.04
C ALA A 174 8.60 -3.50 24.39
N PRO A 175 8.22 -3.51 25.68
CA PRO A 175 6.84 -3.28 26.11
C PRO A 175 6.28 -1.97 25.53
N ASN A 176 5.08 -2.04 24.95
CA ASN A 176 4.37 -0.93 24.28
C ASN A 176 5.02 -0.39 22.99
N ASN A 177 6.25 -0.79 22.63
CA ASN A 177 6.89 -0.29 21.41
C ASN A 177 6.25 -0.86 20.16
N GLN A 178 5.87 -2.15 20.14
CA GLN A 178 5.20 -2.73 18.98
C GLN A 178 3.90 -1.99 18.64
N GLU A 179 3.02 -1.78 19.62
CA GLU A 179 1.76 -1.05 19.41
C GLU A 179 2.01 0.42 19.01
N ARG A 180 2.99 1.07 19.65
CA ARG A 180 3.38 2.45 19.33
C ARG A 180 3.87 2.57 17.89
N LEU A 181 4.76 1.67 17.45
CA LEU A 181 5.31 1.68 16.09
C LEU A 181 4.23 1.36 15.05
N SER A 182 3.33 0.40 15.33
CA SER A 182 2.17 0.15 14.46
C SER A 182 1.28 1.37 14.32
N LYS A 183 0.99 2.09 15.41
CA LYS A 183 0.23 3.34 15.37
C LYS A 183 0.93 4.43 14.56
N ILE A 184 2.27 4.53 14.66
CA ILE A 184 3.06 5.48 13.88
C ILE A 184 3.00 5.13 12.38
N ALA A 185 3.17 3.86 12.03
CA ALA A 185 3.10 3.40 10.64
C ALA A 185 1.71 3.67 10.05
N LEU A 186 0.64 3.35 10.79
CA LEU A 186 -0.73 3.65 10.38
C LEU A 186 -0.95 5.15 10.18
N LEU A 187 -0.55 5.97 11.16
CA LEU A 187 -0.69 7.43 11.07
C LEU A 187 0.09 8.01 9.88
N LYS A 188 1.31 7.52 9.62
CA LYS A 188 2.11 7.95 8.46
C LYS A 188 1.39 7.64 7.15
N TYR A 189 0.90 6.42 7.01
CA TYR A 189 0.12 6.00 5.85
C TYR A 189 -1.14 6.84 5.69
N ASP A 190 -1.94 7.02 6.75
CA ASP A 190 -3.18 7.80 6.72
C ASP A 190 -2.91 9.27 6.33
N ILE A 191 -1.83 9.88 6.84
CA ILE A 191 -1.44 11.25 6.47
C ILE A 191 -1.15 11.35 4.96
N ILE A 192 -0.38 10.41 4.41
CA ILE A 192 -0.03 10.45 2.99
C ILE A 192 -1.28 10.17 2.15
N CYS A 193 -2.09 9.19 2.55
CA CYS A 193 -3.32 8.81 1.85
C CYS A 193 -4.34 9.96 1.81
N ASP A 194 -4.62 10.58 2.95
CA ASP A 194 -5.70 11.57 3.09
C ASP A 194 -5.29 12.98 2.63
N TYR A 195 -4.02 13.36 2.83
CA TYR A 195 -3.57 14.74 2.60
C TYR A 195 -2.64 14.89 1.39
N PHE A 196 -1.98 13.81 0.95
CA PHE A 196 -1.07 13.80 -0.19
C PHE A 196 -1.30 12.59 -1.11
N PRO A 197 -2.54 12.34 -1.57
CA PRO A 197 -2.87 11.15 -2.35
C PRO A 197 -2.05 11.04 -3.64
N ASP A 198 -1.72 12.17 -4.26
CA ASP A 198 -0.87 12.22 -5.45
C ASP A 198 0.57 11.75 -5.17
N SER A 199 1.05 11.91 -3.92
CA SER A 199 2.37 11.49 -3.47
C SER A 199 2.40 10.07 -2.90
N MET A 200 1.27 9.35 -2.81
CA MET A 200 1.26 7.95 -2.34
C MET A 200 2.20 7.07 -3.15
N TYR A 201 2.18 7.22 -4.48
CA TYR A 201 3.08 6.46 -5.34
C TYR A 201 4.54 6.89 -5.20
N GLU A 202 4.82 8.19 -5.07
CA GLU A 202 6.21 8.66 -4.91
C GLU A 202 6.83 8.15 -3.61
N ASN A 203 6.02 8.02 -2.55
CA ASN A 203 6.48 7.54 -1.24
C ASN A 203 6.58 6.00 -1.16
N TYR A 204 5.88 5.27 -2.03
CA TYR A 204 5.84 3.80 -2.03
C TYR A 204 6.04 3.22 -3.44
N GLU A 205 6.90 3.84 -4.26
CA GLU A 205 7.02 3.51 -5.69
C GLU A 205 7.38 2.04 -5.88
N GLU A 206 8.31 1.53 -5.08
CA GLU A 206 8.77 0.14 -5.18
C GLU A 206 7.73 -0.88 -4.74
N PHE A 207 6.89 -0.53 -3.77
CA PHE A 207 5.74 -1.34 -3.40
C PHE A 207 4.71 -1.44 -4.54
N TYR A 208 4.44 -0.33 -5.22
CA TYR A 208 3.47 -0.29 -6.33
C TYR A 208 4.02 -0.82 -7.65
N GLU A 209 5.34 -0.78 -7.84
CA GLU A 209 6.04 -1.43 -8.96
C GLU A 209 6.28 -2.93 -8.73
N ASN A 210 5.78 -3.50 -7.63
CA ASN A 210 5.71 -4.95 -7.45
C ASN A 210 5.02 -5.60 -8.66
N GLU A 211 5.74 -6.51 -9.33
CA GLU A 211 5.31 -7.14 -10.57
C GLU A 211 3.95 -7.84 -10.45
N GLU A 212 3.60 -8.38 -9.29
CA GLU A 212 2.36 -9.12 -9.09
C GLU A 212 1.13 -8.20 -9.16
N LYS A 213 1.10 -7.14 -8.35
CA LYS A 213 0.02 -6.14 -8.36
C LYS A 213 -0.08 -5.41 -9.70
N LYS A 214 1.06 -5.15 -10.33
CA LYS A 214 1.10 -4.55 -11.66
C LYS A 214 0.52 -5.49 -12.71
N ASN A 215 0.83 -6.79 -12.66
CA ASN A 215 0.23 -7.79 -13.53
C ASN A 215 -1.28 -7.90 -13.30
N ASP A 216 -1.77 -7.84 -12.06
CA ASP A 216 -3.20 -7.89 -11.75
C ASP A 216 -3.98 -6.74 -12.42
N ILE A 217 -3.50 -5.51 -12.30
CA ILE A 217 -4.12 -4.36 -12.98
C ILE A 217 -4.07 -4.53 -14.49
N ILE A 218 -2.96 -5.03 -15.04
CA ILE A 218 -2.81 -5.28 -16.47
C ILE A 218 -3.87 -6.27 -16.95
N GLU A 219 -4.10 -7.36 -16.22
CA GLU A 219 -5.16 -8.32 -16.55
C GLU A 219 -6.55 -7.69 -16.48
N ARG A 220 -6.84 -6.86 -15.46
CA ARG A 220 -8.11 -6.14 -15.35
C ARG A 220 -8.32 -5.20 -16.54
N ILE A 221 -7.33 -4.40 -16.91
CA ILE A 221 -7.39 -3.52 -18.10
C ILE A 221 -7.61 -4.34 -19.37
N MET A 222 -6.88 -5.43 -19.57
CA MET A 222 -7.03 -6.29 -20.75
C MET A 222 -8.41 -6.96 -20.83
N SER A 223 -9.03 -7.25 -19.67
CA SER A 223 -10.40 -7.77 -19.60
C SER A 223 -11.45 -6.71 -19.95
N LEU A 224 -11.20 -5.44 -19.62
CA LEU A 224 -12.07 -4.32 -19.90
C LEU A 224 -11.93 -3.84 -21.36
N THR A 225 -10.75 -3.94 -21.94
CA THR A 225 -10.48 -3.50 -23.32
C THR A 225 -9.44 -4.36 -24.02
N LYS A 226 -9.66 -4.63 -25.31
CA LYS A 226 -8.69 -5.29 -26.20
C LYS A 226 -7.77 -4.31 -26.92
N ALA A 227 -7.81 -3.03 -26.57
CA ALA A 227 -7.09 -1.97 -27.27
C ALA A 227 -5.57 -1.97 -27.02
N TYR A 228 -5.11 -2.61 -25.94
CA TYR A 228 -3.71 -2.58 -25.52
C TYR A 228 -3.09 -3.97 -25.47
N THR A 229 -1.81 -4.08 -25.84
CA THR A 229 -1.03 -5.31 -25.68
C THR A 229 -0.40 -5.37 -24.29
N ARG A 230 -0.23 -6.58 -23.74
CA ARG A 230 0.38 -6.78 -22.41
C ARG A 230 1.76 -6.11 -22.30
N ALA A 231 2.58 -6.18 -23.34
CA ALA A 231 3.90 -5.55 -23.39
C ALA A 231 3.82 -4.02 -23.27
N ALA A 232 2.86 -3.38 -23.95
CA ALA A 232 2.67 -1.93 -23.87
C ALA A 232 2.16 -1.48 -22.50
N LEU A 233 1.38 -2.32 -21.80
CA LEU A 233 0.91 -2.04 -20.44
C LEU A 233 2.01 -2.25 -19.40
N LYS A 234 2.85 -3.30 -19.52
CA LYS A 234 3.99 -3.54 -18.62
C LYS A 234 4.99 -2.38 -18.59
N ALA A 235 5.17 -1.70 -19.71
CA ALA A 235 6.07 -0.55 -19.82
C ALA A 235 5.55 0.73 -19.12
N LYS A 236 4.27 0.77 -18.72
CA LYS A 236 3.67 1.92 -18.04
C LYS A 236 3.88 1.82 -16.53
N LYS A 237 3.96 2.97 -15.87
CA LYS A 237 3.94 3.07 -14.40
C LYS A 237 2.60 2.61 -13.84
N PHE A 238 2.59 2.05 -12.64
CA PHE A 238 1.37 1.57 -11.99
C PHE A 238 0.26 2.64 -11.92
N GLN A 239 0.59 3.89 -11.56
CA GLN A 239 -0.38 5.01 -11.52
C GLN A 239 -1.12 5.21 -12.85
N VAL A 240 -0.38 5.13 -13.97
CA VAL A 240 -0.98 5.30 -15.30
C VAL A 240 -1.95 4.16 -15.57
N LEU A 241 -1.58 2.94 -15.19
CA LEU A 241 -2.45 1.77 -15.32
C LEU A 241 -3.69 1.88 -14.42
N SER A 242 -3.56 2.28 -13.15
CA SER A 242 -4.70 2.48 -12.25
C SER A 242 -5.67 3.56 -12.77
N HIS A 243 -5.13 4.66 -13.31
CA HIS A 243 -5.97 5.69 -13.92
C HIS A 243 -6.70 5.17 -15.15
N MET A 244 -6.01 4.43 -16.03
CA MET A 244 -6.62 3.80 -17.20
C MET A 244 -7.73 2.82 -16.79
N GLU A 245 -7.50 1.98 -15.79
CA GLU A 245 -8.51 1.05 -15.27
C GLU A 245 -9.76 1.80 -14.80
N ARG A 246 -9.59 2.85 -13.98
CA ARG A 246 -10.72 3.64 -13.45
C ARG A 246 -11.58 4.23 -14.57
N VAL A 247 -10.95 4.85 -15.57
CA VAL A 247 -11.66 5.42 -16.72
C VAL A 247 -12.42 4.35 -17.51
N LEU A 248 -11.79 3.20 -17.74
CA LEU A 248 -12.43 2.08 -18.45
C LEU A 248 -13.63 1.50 -17.68
N VAL A 249 -13.55 1.44 -16.35
CA VAL A 249 -14.67 1.01 -15.51
C VAL A 249 -15.81 2.02 -15.58
N GLU A 250 -15.52 3.31 -15.43
CA GLU A 250 -16.52 4.38 -15.55
C GLU A 250 -17.21 4.36 -16.91
N ASP A 251 -16.45 4.24 -18.00
CA ASP A 251 -17.00 4.19 -19.35
C ASP A 251 -17.87 2.94 -19.57
N ARG A 252 -17.44 1.78 -19.06
CA ARG A 252 -18.23 0.54 -19.13
C ARG A 252 -19.54 0.65 -18.34
N ASP A 253 -19.50 1.29 -17.18
CA ASP A 253 -20.67 1.44 -16.34
C ASP A 253 -21.65 2.47 -16.93
N ARG A 254 -21.15 3.57 -17.51
CA ARG A 254 -21.95 4.49 -18.34
C ARG A 254 -22.58 3.77 -19.53
N GLU A 255 -21.82 2.96 -20.28
CA GLU A 255 -22.37 2.18 -21.40
C GLU A 255 -23.48 1.20 -20.95
N LYS A 256 -23.34 0.59 -19.77
CA LYS A 256 -24.37 -0.30 -19.22
C LYS A 256 -25.64 0.47 -18.88
N GLU A 257 -25.50 1.63 -18.25
CA GLU A 257 -26.62 2.52 -17.93
C GLU A 257 -27.33 3.00 -19.20
N GLU A 258 -26.59 3.45 -20.21
CA GLU A 258 -27.13 3.85 -21.51
C GLU A 258 -27.87 2.69 -22.20
N LYS A 259 -27.27 1.49 -22.26
CA LYS A 259 -27.93 0.29 -22.82
C LYS A 259 -29.21 -0.07 -22.06
N ALA A 260 -29.22 0.08 -20.74
CA ALA A 260 -30.40 -0.16 -19.92
C ALA A 260 -31.51 0.86 -20.22
N LEU A 261 -31.17 2.14 -20.32
CA LEU A 261 -32.09 3.21 -20.70
C LEU A 261 -32.66 2.97 -22.11
N ILE A 262 -31.81 2.68 -23.10
CA ILE A 262 -32.25 2.36 -24.47
C ILE A 262 -33.24 1.20 -24.46
N LYS A 263 -32.96 0.12 -23.73
CA LYS A 263 -33.86 -1.03 -23.63
C LYS A 263 -35.19 -0.66 -22.96
N GLN A 264 -35.16 0.15 -21.90
CA GLN A 264 -36.35 0.62 -21.19
C GLN A 264 -37.24 1.48 -22.12
N TYR A 265 -36.65 2.46 -22.81
CA TYR A 265 -37.38 3.33 -23.73
C TYR A 265 -37.83 2.61 -24.99
N THR A 266 -37.09 1.61 -25.47
CA THR A 266 -37.56 0.72 -26.55
C THR A 266 -38.87 0.03 -26.15
N LYS A 267 -38.94 -0.51 -24.93
CA LYS A 267 -40.16 -1.15 -24.45
C LYS A 267 -41.30 -0.14 -24.28
N LYS A 268 -41.06 0.97 -23.57
CA LYS A 268 -42.09 1.99 -23.34
C LYS A 268 -42.65 2.57 -24.65
N LEU A 269 -41.77 2.94 -25.59
CA LEU A 269 -42.20 3.46 -26.89
C LEU A 269 -42.93 2.39 -27.70
N GLY A 270 -42.48 1.14 -27.67
CA GLY A 270 -43.19 0.03 -28.31
C GLY A 270 -44.60 -0.19 -27.76
N ASP A 271 -44.76 -0.20 -26.43
CA ASP A 271 -46.05 -0.35 -25.76
C ASP A 271 -47.01 0.79 -26.13
N VAL A 272 -46.50 2.02 -26.18
CA VAL A 272 -47.31 3.19 -26.50
C VAL A 272 -47.68 3.26 -27.99
N ILE A 273 -46.77 2.89 -28.89
CA ILE A 273 -47.05 2.79 -30.33
C ILE A 273 -48.15 1.74 -30.59
N LEU A 274 -48.09 0.58 -29.92
CA LEU A 274 -49.12 -0.47 -30.02
C LEU A 274 -50.48 -0.03 -29.46
N SER A 275 -50.49 0.84 -28.45
CA SER A 275 -51.72 1.38 -27.88
C SER A 275 -52.36 2.51 -28.69
N GLU A 276 -51.66 3.03 -29.71
CA GLU A 276 -52.06 4.17 -30.54
C GLU A 276 -52.38 5.46 -29.75
N ASP A 277 -51.91 5.58 -28.51
CA ASP A 277 -52.10 6.79 -27.68
C ASP A 277 -51.10 7.89 -28.06
N GLU A 278 -51.57 8.89 -28.81
CA GLU A 278 -50.76 10.01 -29.30
C GLU A 278 -50.18 10.91 -28.19
N LEU A 279 -50.93 11.10 -27.09
CA LEU A 279 -50.51 11.95 -25.99
C LEU A 279 -49.43 11.26 -25.17
N ALA A 280 -49.65 9.98 -24.84
CA ALA A 280 -48.66 9.15 -24.20
C ALA A 280 -47.40 9.00 -25.07
N PHE A 281 -47.55 8.92 -26.40
CA PHE A 281 -46.42 8.82 -27.32
C PHE A 281 -45.57 10.10 -27.28
N SER A 282 -46.24 11.25 -27.37
CA SER A 282 -45.59 12.55 -27.33
C SER A 282 -44.87 12.82 -26.01
N MET A 283 -45.44 12.38 -24.88
CA MET A 283 -44.81 12.50 -23.57
C MET A 283 -43.60 11.57 -23.45
N THR A 284 -43.76 10.29 -23.79
CA THR A 284 -42.68 9.29 -23.69
C THR A 284 -41.51 9.63 -24.59
N LEU A 285 -41.76 10.20 -25.78
CA LEU A 285 -40.72 10.64 -26.70
C LEU A 285 -39.93 11.85 -26.17
N LYS A 286 -40.60 12.81 -25.53
CA LYS A 286 -39.93 13.95 -24.88
C LYS A 286 -39.12 13.51 -23.67
N GLU A 287 -39.64 12.60 -22.86
CA GLU A 287 -38.91 11.98 -21.75
C GLU A 287 -37.68 11.23 -22.25
N ALA A 288 -37.77 10.52 -23.38
CA ALA A 288 -36.60 9.84 -23.96
C ALA A 288 -35.52 10.83 -24.39
N LEU A 289 -35.91 11.92 -25.06
CA LEU A 289 -34.97 12.95 -25.55
C LEU A 289 -34.32 13.78 -24.44
N SER A 290 -34.83 13.74 -23.20
CA SER A 290 -34.19 14.42 -22.07
C SER A 290 -33.07 13.61 -21.40
N VAL A 291 -32.96 12.32 -21.72
CA VAL A 291 -31.96 11.41 -21.11
C VAL A 291 -31.17 10.58 -22.12
N LEU A 292 -31.62 10.48 -23.37
CA LEU A 292 -30.93 9.79 -24.46
C LEU A 292 -30.57 10.77 -25.57
N ASP A 293 -29.48 10.46 -26.28
CA ASP A 293 -29.11 11.17 -27.49
C ASP A 293 -30.18 11.02 -28.59
N GLU A 294 -30.35 12.07 -29.38
CA GLU A 294 -31.34 12.10 -30.47
C GLU A 294 -31.15 10.93 -31.45
N ARG A 295 -29.89 10.53 -31.70
CA ARG A 295 -29.55 9.42 -32.59
C ARG A 295 -30.10 8.09 -32.08
N ASP A 296 -30.04 7.86 -30.78
CA ASP A 296 -30.54 6.63 -30.17
C ASP A 296 -32.06 6.62 -30.13
N VAL A 297 -32.70 7.75 -29.83
CA VAL A 297 -34.16 7.88 -29.91
C VAL A 297 -34.66 7.62 -31.34
N ALA A 298 -34.01 8.20 -32.36
CA ALA A 298 -34.34 7.94 -33.76
C ALA A 298 -34.17 6.47 -34.13
N ARG A 299 -33.10 5.82 -33.65
CA ARG A 299 -32.84 4.40 -33.88
C ARG A 299 -33.89 3.51 -33.21
N ILE A 300 -34.30 3.81 -31.98
CA ILE A 300 -35.37 3.08 -31.28
C ILE A 300 -36.65 3.14 -32.10
N ILE A 301 -37.06 4.34 -32.51
CA ILE A 301 -38.28 4.58 -33.30
C ILE A 301 -38.22 3.88 -34.66
N SER A 302 -37.06 3.84 -35.31
CA SER A 302 -36.88 3.15 -36.60
C SER A 302 -37.10 1.64 -36.54
N ASN A 303 -37.06 1.03 -35.35
CA ASN A 303 -37.34 -0.40 -35.17
C ASN A 303 -38.86 -0.71 -35.15
N PHE A 304 -39.72 0.31 -35.16
CA PHE A 304 -41.18 0.17 -35.15
C PHE A 304 -41.79 0.68 -36.48
N ASP A 305 -42.88 0.06 -36.94
CA ASP A 305 -43.61 0.49 -38.15
C ASP A 305 -44.56 1.65 -37.83
N ILE A 306 -43.98 2.82 -37.55
CA ILE A 306 -44.75 4.04 -37.28
C ILE A 306 -45.26 4.69 -38.58
N SER A 307 -44.73 4.28 -39.74
CA SER A 307 -45.23 4.71 -41.06
C SER A 307 -46.68 4.33 -41.31
N SER A 308 -47.15 3.24 -40.68
CA SER A 308 -48.54 2.81 -40.72
C SER A 308 -49.50 3.78 -40.01
N ASN A 309 -49.02 4.64 -39.10
CA ASN A 309 -49.80 5.63 -38.38
C ASN A 309 -49.30 7.07 -38.68
N PRO A 310 -49.96 7.79 -39.60
CA PRO A 310 -49.54 9.13 -40.03
C PRO A 310 -49.48 10.17 -38.91
N ILE A 311 -50.29 10.01 -37.87
CA ILE A 311 -50.38 10.98 -36.77
C ILE A 311 -49.18 10.82 -35.83
N LEU A 312 -48.85 9.58 -35.46
CA LEU A 312 -47.64 9.29 -34.67
C LEU A 312 -46.37 9.71 -35.43
N LEU A 313 -46.32 9.48 -36.75
CA LEU A 313 -45.23 9.92 -37.60
C LEU A 313 -45.09 11.45 -37.63
N GLN A 314 -46.20 12.18 -37.75
CA GLN A 314 -46.20 13.64 -37.71
C GLN A 314 -45.73 14.15 -36.33
N ARG A 315 -46.19 13.55 -35.23
CA ARG A 315 -45.76 13.89 -33.87
C ARG A 315 -44.27 13.67 -33.66
N PHE A 316 -43.75 12.52 -34.10
CA PHE A 316 -42.33 12.21 -34.06
C PHE A 316 -41.52 13.28 -34.80
N ASN A 317 -41.89 13.60 -36.05
CA ASN A 317 -41.18 14.59 -36.85
C ASN A 317 -41.19 16.00 -36.23
N VAL A 318 -42.32 16.41 -35.64
CA VAL A 318 -42.43 17.71 -34.95
C VAL A 318 -41.53 17.74 -33.71
N ILE A 319 -41.62 16.73 -32.84
CA ILE A 319 -40.85 16.68 -31.59
C ILE A 319 -39.35 16.61 -31.86
N MET A 320 -38.91 15.82 -32.84
CA MET A 320 -37.50 15.74 -33.25
C MET A 320 -36.99 17.06 -33.83
N ARG A 321 -37.82 17.75 -34.62
CA ARG A 321 -37.46 19.07 -35.17
C ARG A 321 -37.36 20.14 -34.09
N ASP A 322 -38.25 20.11 -33.11
CA ASP A 322 -38.24 21.07 -32.01
C ASP A 322 -37.03 20.84 -31.09
N ASN A 323 -36.68 19.58 -30.82
CA ASN A 323 -35.50 19.25 -29.99
C ASN A 323 -34.19 19.76 -30.61
N ARG A 324 -34.05 19.69 -31.95
CA ARG A 324 -32.91 20.25 -32.71
C ARG A 324 -32.81 21.77 -32.71
N ARG A 325 -33.86 22.46 -32.28
CA ARG A 325 -33.89 23.93 -32.21
C ARG A 325 -33.60 24.44 -30.81
N THR A 326 -33.79 23.60 -29.80
CA THR A 326 -33.59 23.92 -28.38
C THR A 326 -32.22 23.52 -27.86
N ASN A 327 -31.55 22.56 -28.49
CA ASN A 327 -30.14 22.22 -28.32
C ASN A 327 -29.33 22.79 -29.48
#